data_AF-A0A511JR27-F1
#
_entry.id   AF-A0A511JR27-F1
#
_cell.length_a   1.000
_cell.length_b   1.000
_cell.length_c   1.000
_cell.angle_alpha   90.00
_cell.angle_beta   90.00
_cell.angle_gamma   90.00
#
_symmetry.space_group_name_H-M   'P 1'
#
loop_
_entity.id
_entity.type
_entity.pdbx_description
1 polymer ?
#
loop_
_entity_poly.entity_id
_entity_poly.type
_entity_poly.pdbx_seq_one_letter_code
_entity_poly.pdbx_strand_id
1 'polypeptide(L)'
;MSQPSGGRLARMTRTVVVRAAALAGRVGTDELAAVLYRSGGIAADPRRDPRWPHHLVALAERSAPGIDRYDRSRAEHWNGWTTPGVDTSAQVHKVYVSPTVACLPVALPVVFATATALDVPSWKVGADAAGLHRADKIVLYLPSAARADAVAAALAHALDGLDAQGVPFTWQVGATGIVSRGQDRDRESWRAVVSRAVAGALDEHRTRLGPDAPPGAVADAALDALADAYDVVTWRPGTHRQVLA
;
A
#
# COMPACT_ATOMS: atom_id res chain seq x y z
N MET A 1 4.26 -13.23 -23.69
CA MET A 1 3.09 -13.58 -22.87
C MET A 1 2.86 -12.45 -21.87
N SER A 2 1.84 -11.63 -22.08
CA SER A 2 1.48 -10.53 -21.18
C SER A 2 1.06 -11.12 -19.84
N GLN A 3 1.75 -10.74 -18.76
CA GLN A 3 1.34 -11.12 -17.40
C GLN A 3 -0.09 -10.60 -17.16
N PRO A 4 -1.01 -11.39 -16.59
CA PRO A 4 -2.33 -10.88 -16.23
C PRO A 4 -2.16 -9.67 -15.29
N SER A 5 -3.03 -8.67 -15.45
CA SER A 5 -3.08 -7.49 -14.58
C SER A 5 -3.13 -7.95 -13.12
N GLY A 6 -2.10 -7.65 -12.31
CA GLY A 6 -1.99 -8.14 -10.92
C GLY A 6 -0.85 -9.11 -10.62
N GLY A 7 -0.21 -9.71 -11.63
CA GLY A 7 0.67 -10.86 -11.42
C GLY A 7 1.87 -10.64 -10.48
N ARG A 8 2.44 -9.43 -10.41
CA ARG A 8 3.58 -9.18 -9.51
C ARG A 8 3.13 -9.03 -8.06
N LEU A 9 2.17 -8.15 -7.79
CA LEU A 9 1.69 -7.95 -6.41
C LEU A 9 0.98 -9.18 -5.87
N ALA A 10 0.25 -9.93 -6.69
CA ALA A 10 -0.37 -11.20 -6.28
C ALA A 10 0.69 -12.21 -5.78
N ARG A 11 1.77 -12.43 -6.55
CA ARG A 11 2.88 -13.32 -6.14
C ARG A 11 3.59 -12.82 -4.89
N MET A 12 3.81 -11.51 -4.80
CA MET A 12 4.42 -10.87 -3.64
C MET A 12 3.56 -11.08 -2.39
N THR A 13 2.25 -10.84 -2.47
CA THR A 13 1.33 -11.06 -1.37
C THR A 13 1.27 -12.53 -0.98
N ARG A 14 1.18 -13.46 -1.92
CA ARG A 14 1.23 -14.90 -1.59
C ARG A 14 2.51 -15.26 -0.84
N THR A 15 3.66 -14.74 -1.28
CA THR A 15 4.94 -14.95 -0.59
C THR A 15 4.92 -14.42 0.85
N VAL A 16 4.32 -13.25 1.06
CA VAL A 16 4.13 -12.67 2.39
C VAL A 16 3.25 -13.55 3.27
N VAL A 17 2.12 -14.04 2.74
CA VAL A 17 1.18 -14.89 3.48
C VAL A 17 1.84 -16.22 3.89
N VAL A 18 2.57 -16.88 2.99
CA VAL A 18 3.30 -18.12 3.30
C VAL A 18 4.37 -17.90 4.38
N ARG A 19 5.08 -16.77 4.35
CA ARG A 19 6.06 -16.42 5.39
C ARG A 19 5.38 -16.17 6.74
N ALA A 20 4.25 -15.46 6.74
CA ALA A 20 3.46 -15.22 7.95
C ALA A 20 2.87 -16.52 8.52
N ALA A 21 2.45 -17.46 7.67
CA ALA A 21 1.96 -18.77 8.10
C ALA A 21 3.00 -19.59 8.87
N ALA A 22 4.31 -19.34 8.66
CA ALA A 22 5.39 -19.96 9.42
C ALA A 22 5.53 -19.39 10.85
N LEU A 23 4.97 -18.20 11.10
CA LEU A 23 4.93 -17.52 12.40
C LEU A 23 3.61 -17.75 13.15
N ALA A 24 2.53 -18.10 12.43
CA ALA A 24 1.22 -18.39 13.03
C ALA A 24 1.34 -19.47 14.12
N GLY A 25 0.64 -19.28 15.25
CA GLY A 25 0.73 -20.13 16.43
C GLY A 25 2.00 -19.95 17.29
N ARG A 26 2.96 -19.14 16.85
CA ARG A 26 4.19 -18.78 17.62
C ARG A 26 4.15 -17.36 18.15
N VAL A 27 3.37 -16.50 17.52
CA VAL A 27 3.11 -15.10 17.91
C VAL A 27 1.61 -14.88 17.99
N GLY A 28 1.19 -13.86 18.74
CA GLY A 28 -0.22 -13.50 18.82
C GLY A 28 -0.75 -12.96 17.48
N THR A 29 -2.06 -13.10 17.25
CA THR A 29 -2.73 -12.68 16.02
C THR A 29 -2.53 -11.19 15.70
N ASP A 30 -2.53 -10.32 16.71
CA ASP A 30 -2.28 -8.88 16.53
C ASP A 30 -0.83 -8.59 16.08
N GLU A 31 0.13 -9.30 16.64
CA GLU A 31 1.54 -9.20 16.23
C GLU A 31 1.71 -9.69 14.79
N LEU A 32 1.05 -10.79 14.42
CA LEU A 32 1.04 -11.33 13.08
C LEU A 32 0.41 -10.33 12.08
N ALA A 33 -0.71 -9.70 12.44
CA ALA A 33 -1.34 -8.65 11.64
C ALA A 33 -0.40 -7.46 11.45
N ALA A 34 0.34 -7.07 12.48
CA ALA A 34 1.33 -5.99 12.39
C ALA A 34 2.52 -6.36 11.47
N VAL A 35 2.97 -7.62 11.48
CA VAL A 35 3.98 -8.14 10.55
C VAL A 35 3.47 -8.10 9.11
N LEU A 36 2.24 -8.57 8.86
CA LEU A 36 1.60 -8.53 7.55
C LEU A 36 1.45 -7.09 7.04
N TYR A 37 1.04 -6.16 7.89
CA TYR A 37 0.89 -4.76 7.54
C TYR A 37 2.23 -4.08 7.18
N ARG A 38 3.30 -4.39 7.91
CA ARG A 38 4.65 -3.86 7.63
C ARG A 38 5.34 -4.55 6.45
N SER A 39 4.83 -5.68 5.99
CA SER A 39 5.42 -6.44 4.89
C SER A 39 5.52 -5.63 3.61
N GLY A 40 6.55 -5.94 2.81
CA GLY A 40 6.93 -5.16 1.63
C GLY A 40 7.76 -3.92 1.96
N GLY A 41 7.90 -3.53 3.23
CA GLY A 41 8.90 -2.56 3.67
C GLY A 41 10.33 -3.11 3.54
N ILE A 42 11.30 -2.22 3.51
CA ILE A 42 12.74 -2.56 3.56
C ILE A 42 13.38 -1.90 4.78
N ALA A 43 14.47 -2.46 5.30
CA ALA A 43 15.20 -1.81 6.37
C ALA A 43 15.93 -0.57 5.83
N ALA A 44 15.93 0.52 6.60
CA ALA A 44 16.73 1.69 6.25
C ALA A 44 18.23 1.40 6.44
N ASP A 45 19.06 1.83 5.50
CA ASP A 45 20.52 1.81 5.70
C ASP A 45 20.89 2.91 6.71
N PRO A 46 21.38 2.56 7.91
CA PRO A 46 21.69 3.54 8.96
C PRO A 46 22.84 4.48 8.57
N ARG A 47 23.61 4.17 7.52
CA ARG A 47 24.73 5.00 7.04
C ARG A 47 24.30 6.13 6.11
N ARG A 48 23.02 6.14 5.70
CA ARG A 48 22.51 7.17 4.78
C ARG A 48 22.34 8.51 5.51
N ASP A 49 22.62 9.62 4.82
CA ASP A 49 22.45 10.96 5.38
C ASP A 49 21.01 11.12 5.92
N PRO A 50 20.81 11.42 7.22
CA PRO A 50 19.48 11.57 7.80
C PRO A 50 18.69 12.75 7.20
N ARG A 51 19.34 13.69 6.51
CA ARG A 51 18.71 14.82 5.82
C ARG A 51 18.22 14.48 4.42
N TRP A 52 18.64 13.34 3.86
CA TRP A 52 18.26 12.91 2.51
C TRP A 52 16.75 12.93 2.25
N PRO A 53 15.86 12.47 3.17
CA PRO A 53 14.41 12.59 2.99
C PRO A 53 13.93 14.03 2.76
N HIS A 54 14.50 15.01 3.47
CA HIS A 54 14.14 16.41 3.32
C HIS A 54 14.55 16.96 1.95
N HIS A 55 15.72 16.57 1.44
CA HIS A 55 16.18 16.96 0.11
C HIS A 55 15.29 16.39 -1.00
N LEU A 56 14.83 15.15 -0.86
CA LEU A 56 13.90 14.54 -1.81
C LEU A 56 12.57 15.28 -1.88
N VAL A 57 11.98 15.61 -0.73
CA VAL A 57 10.71 16.33 -0.68
C VAL A 57 10.86 17.73 -1.28
N ALA A 58 11.94 18.45 -0.93
CA ALA A 58 12.19 19.77 -1.51
C ALA A 58 12.39 19.72 -3.04
N LEU A 59 13.03 18.67 -3.56
CA LEU A 59 13.15 18.45 -5.01
C LEU A 59 11.78 18.21 -5.66
N ALA A 60 10.94 17.39 -5.03
CA ALA A 60 9.61 17.08 -5.54
C ALA A 60 8.68 18.30 -5.55
N GLU A 61 8.69 19.10 -4.47
CA GLU A 61 7.90 20.34 -4.35
C GLU A 61 8.27 21.33 -5.46
N ARG A 62 9.56 21.51 -5.77
CA ARG A 62 10.01 22.39 -6.87
C ARG A 62 9.54 21.93 -8.26
N SER A 63 9.22 20.65 -8.40
CA SER A 63 8.82 20.06 -9.68
C SER A 63 7.31 20.08 -9.90
N ALA A 64 6.54 20.61 -8.95
CA ALA A 64 5.09 20.54 -8.94
C ALA A 64 4.46 21.94 -8.92
N PRO A 65 4.20 22.53 -10.10
CA PRO A 65 3.41 23.75 -10.18
C PRO A 65 2.07 23.59 -9.47
N GLY A 66 1.65 24.61 -8.72
CA GLY A 66 0.42 24.60 -7.94
C GLY A 66 0.52 23.90 -6.58
N ILE A 67 1.72 23.50 -6.13
CA ILE A 67 1.93 22.91 -4.79
C ILE A 67 1.59 23.89 -3.66
N ASP A 68 1.65 25.19 -3.92
CA ASP A 68 1.37 26.29 -3.00
C ASP A 68 -0.11 26.37 -2.56
N ARG A 69 -1.02 25.70 -3.28
CA ARG A 69 -2.44 25.61 -2.90
C ARG A 69 -2.74 24.58 -1.80
N TYR A 70 -1.73 23.82 -1.37
CA TYR A 70 -1.89 22.78 -0.36
C TYR A 70 -1.39 23.24 1.00
N ASP A 71 -2.17 22.98 2.04
CA ASP A 71 -1.70 23.06 3.40
C ASP A 71 -0.73 21.91 3.67
N ARG A 72 0.51 22.26 4.01
CA ARG A 72 1.55 21.31 4.35
C ARG A 72 1.45 20.94 5.83
N SER A 73 1.45 19.66 6.12
CA SER A 73 1.47 19.13 7.49
C SER A 73 2.60 18.12 7.69
N ARG A 74 2.97 17.90 8.94
CA ARG A 74 3.92 16.86 9.34
C ARG A 74 3.41 16.15 10.58
N ALA A 75 3.41 14.82 10.55
CA ALA A 75 3.04 13.97 11.69
C ALA A 75 4.02 12.80 11.75
N GLU A 76 4.68 12.59 12.90
CA GLU A 76 5.69 11.54 13.14
C GLU A 76 6.56 11.24 11.90
N HIS A 77 6.23 10.17 11.15
CA HIS A 77 6.93 9.67 9.96
C HIS A 77 6.36 10.12 8.60
N TRP A 78 5.49 11.13 8.56
CA TRP A 78 4.75 11.55 7.37
C TRP A 78 4.78 13.06 7.14
N ASN A 79 5.00 13.44 5.88
CA ASN A 79 4.63 14.75 5.35
C ASN A 79 3.28 14.61 4.64
N GLY A 80 2.39 15.58 4.84
CA GLY A 80 1.07 15.63 4.20
C GLY A 80 0.88 16.93 3.42
N TRP A 81 0.07 16.84 2.37
CA TRP A 81 -0.40 17.96 1.57
C TRP A 81 -1.90 17.79 1.39
N THR A 82 -2.68 18.78 1.81
CA THR A 82 -4.15 18.74 1.74
C THR A 82 -4.67 20.06 1.21
N THR A 83 -5.58 20.02 0.23
CA THR A 83 -6.28 21.23 -0.22
C THR A 83 -7.13 21.79 0.93
N PRO A 84 -7.03 23.09 1.23
CA PRO A 84 -7.81 23.72 2.29
C PRO A 84 -9.31 23.44 2.15
N GLY A 85 -9.97 23.16 3.28
CA GLY A 85 -11.42 22.96 3.33
C GLY A 85 -11.92 21.60 2.82
N VAL A 86 -11.05 20.69 2.38
CA VAL A 86 -11.48 19.36 1.98
C VAL A 86 -11.73 18.45 3.19
N ASP A 87 -12.90 17.81 3.21
CA ASP A 87 -13.19 16.72 4.14
C ASP A 87 -12.39 15.46 3.78
N THR A 88 -11.41 15.13 4.62
CA THR A 88 -10.56 13.94 4.45
C THR A 88 -11.26 12.65 4.83
N SER A 89 -12.34 12.70 5.61
CA SER A 89 -13.07 11.50 6.06
C SER A 89 -13.82 10.79 4.92
N ALA A 90 -14.20 11.55 3.88
CA ALA A 90 -14.84 11.03 2.67
C ALA A 90 -13.84 10.41 1.68
N GLN A 91 -12.53 10.57 1.88
CA GLN A 91 -11.49 10.15 0.93
C GLN A 91 -11.03 8.71 1.16
N VAL A 92 -11.96 7.78 1.03
CA VAL A 92 -11.71 6.35 1.32
C VAL A 92 -10.93 5.64 0.20
N HIS A 93 -10.85 6.22 -1.01
CA HIS A 93 -10.14 5.58 -2.12
C HIS A 93 -8.68 5.98 -2.12
N LYS A 94 -7.78 4.99 -2.15
CA LYS A 94 -6.33 5.20 -2.08
C LYS A 94 -5.65 4.76 -3.36
N VAL A 95 -4.65 5.54 -3.75
CA VAL A 95 -3.62 5.15 -4.72
C VAL A 95 -2.29 5.10 -3.98
N TYR A 96 -1.63 3.95 -4.00
CA TYR A 96 -0.29 3.77 -3.45
C TYR A 96 0.73 3.85 -4.57
N VAL A 97 1.84 4.54 -4.30
CA VAL A 97 3.00 4.59 -5.18
C VAL A 97 4.21 4.06 -4.41
N SER A 98 4.84 3.02 -4.93
CA SER A 98 5.85 2.25 -4.20
C SER A 98 7.09 1.98 -5.05
N PRO A 99 7.81 3.03 -5.49
CA PRO A 99 9.11 2.86 -6.14
C PRO A 99 10.09 2.21 -5.17
N THR A 100 11.14 1.59 -5.68
CA THR A 100 12.30 1.28 -4.85
C THR A 100 12.89 2.57 -4.28
N VAL A 101 13.59 2.44 -3.17
CA VAL A 101 14.24 3.57 -2.50
C VAL A 101 15.30 4.25 -3.38
N ALA A 102 15.90 3.51 -4.31
CA ALA A 102 16.84 4.05 -5.31
C ALA A 102 16.14 4.94 -6.36
N CYS A 103 14.89 4.61 -6.72
CA CYS A 103 14.12 5.37 -7.70
C CYS A 103 13.42 6.62 -7.11
N LEU A 104 13.41 6.83 -5.79
CA LEU A 104 12.73 7.97 -5.15
C LEU A 104 13.15 9.36 -5.69
N PRO A 105 14.43 9.66 -5.99
CA PRO A 105 14.83 10.95 -6.57
C PRO A 105 14.14 11.27 -7.90
N VAL A 106 13.80 10.23 -8.69
CA VAL A 106 13.13 10.38 -9.99
C VAL A 106 11.61 10.30 -9.83
N ALA A 107 11.12 9.35 -9.03
CA ALA A 107 9.69 9.08 -8.89
C ALA A 107 8.93 10.19 -8.15
N LEU A 108 9.51 10.77 -7.08
CA LEU A 108 8.79 11.77 -6.27
C LEU A 108 8.42 13.04 -7.04
N PRO A 109 9.34 13.67 -7.82
CA PRO A 109 8.98 14.76 -8.72
C PRO A 109 7.79 14.45 -9.63
N VAL A 110 7.79 13.27 -10.27
CA VAL A 110 6.70 12.84 -11.17
C VAL A 110 5.38 12.67 -10.40
N VAL A 111 5.43 12.06 -9.22
CA VAL A 111 4.26 11.90 -8.35
C VAL A 111 3.66 13.25 -7.96
N PHE A 112 4.48 14.20 -7.51
CA PHE A 112 3.99 15.51 -7.08
C PHE A 112 3.39 16.28 -8.25
N ALA A 113 4.10 16.34 -9.39
CA ALA A 113 3.61 16.99 -10.59
C ALA A 113 2.28 16.38 -11.07
N THR A 114 2.14 15.05 -11.00
CA THR A 114 0.89 14.36 -11.36
C THR A 114 -0.22 14.66 -10.35
N ALA A 115 0.09 14.68 -9.05
CA ALA A 115 -0.88 14.93 -7.99
C ALA A 115 -1.43 16.37 -8.05
N THR A 116 -0.58 17.36 -8.34
CA THR A 116 -1.02 18.74 -8.55
C THR A 116 -1.77 18.88 -9.87
N ALA A 117 -1.26 18.35 -10.99
CA ALA A 117 -1.92 18.47 -12.29
C ALA A 117 -3.30 17.81 -12.35
N LEU A 118 -3.53 16.77 -11.54
CA LEU A 118 -4.81 16.05 -11.48
C LEU A 118 -5.70 16.46 -10.31
N ASP A 119 -5.37 17.50 -9.55
CA ASP A 119 -6.19 17.97 -8.42
C ASP A 119 -6.49 16.87 -7.40
N VAL A 120 -5.45 16.13 -7.00
CA VAL A 120 -5.57 15.18 -5.90
C VAL A 120 -5.76 15.99 -4.61
N PRO A 121 -6.81 15.75 -3.81
CA PRO A 121 -7.16 16.66 -2.71
C PRO A 121 -6.31 16.45 -1.46
N SER A 122 -5.80 15.24 -1.22
CA SER A 122 -4.86 14.98 -0.13
C SER A 122 -3.90 13.84 -0.48
N TRP A 123 -2.65 13.96 -0.05
CA TRP A 123 -1.67 12.88 -0.13
C TRP A 123 -0.63 13.00 0.97
N LYS A 124 0.11 11.90 1.19
CA LYS A 124 1.22 11.85 2.13
C LYS A 124 2.41 11.10 1.58
N VAL A 125 3.59 11.47 2.09
CA VAL A 125 4.87 10.85 1.78
C VAL A 125 5.67 10.67 3.05
N GLY A 126 6.43 9.57 3.15
CA GLY A 126 7.34 9.34 4.29
C GLY A 126 8.22 10.57 4.58
N ALA A 127 8.28 11.00 5.83
CA ALA A 127 9.02 12.19 6.25
C ALA A 127 10.49 11.94 6.58
N ASP A 128 10.83 10.70 6.86
CA ASP A 128 12.16 10.28 7.29
C ASP A 128 12.55 8.94 6.65
N ALA A 129 13.70 8.42 7.06
CA ALA A 129 14.17 7.13 6.56
C ALA A 129 13.17 6.01 6.85
N ALA A 130 12.56 5.95 8.04
CA ALA A 130 11.59 4.92 8.38
C ALA A 130 10.37 5.01 7.45
N GLY A 131 9.80 6.19 7.28
CA GLY A 131 8.65 6.44 6.40
C GLY A 131 8.93 6.11 4.93
N LEU A 132 10.08 6.52 4.39
CA LEU A 132 10.44 6.29 2.98
C LEU A 132 10.77 4.84 2.63
N HIS A 133 11.05 4.00 3.62
CA HIS A 133 11.35 2.58 3.42
C HIS A 133 10.12 1.67 3.60
N ARG A 134 8.98 2.21 4.08
CA ARG A 134 7.70 1.52 4.11
C ARG A 134 7.24 1.12 2.70
N ALA A 135 6.43 0.07 2.58
CA ALA A 135 5.80 -0.27 1.31
C ALA A 135 4.87 0.85 0.81
N ASP A 136 4.04 1.39 1.70
CA ASP A 136 3.04 2.42 1.47
C ASP A 136 3.57 3.85 1.67
N LYS A 137 4.84 4.08 1.30
CA LYS A 137 5.57 5.34 1.55
C LYS A 137 4.99 6.59 0.84
N ILE A 138 4.16 6.40 -0.19
CA ILE A 138 3.45 7.47 -0.90
C ILE A 138 1.99 7.01 -1.04
N VAL A 139 1.06 7.80 -0.52
CA VAL A 139 -0.37 7.48 -0.57
C VAL A 139 -1.16 8.72 -0.98
N LEU A 140 -1.98 8.59 -2.02
CA LEU A 140 -2.88 9.62 -2.50
C LEU A 140 -4.32 9.21 -2.13
N TYR A 141 -5.09 10.17 -1.63
CA TYR A 141 -6.45 9.98 -1.13
C TYR A 141 -7.44 10.67 -2.06
N LEU A 142 -8.46 9.93 -2.49
CA LEU A 142 -9.42 10.35 -3.52
C LEU A 142 -10.86 10.14 -3.03
N PRO A 143 -11.79 11.00 -3.45
CA PRO A 143 -13.20 10.95 -3.01
C PRO A 143 -14.01 9.88 -3.75
N SER A 144 -13.52 9.34 -4.87
CA SER A 144 -14.26 8.35 -5.66
C SER A 144 -13.36 7.34 -6.34
N ALA A 145 -13.94 6.15 -6.63
CA ALA A 145 -13.27 5.10 -7.37
C ALA A 145 -12.79 5.59 -8.75
N ALA A 146 -13.66 6.26 -9.51
CA ALA A 146 -13.33 6.77 -10.85
C ALA A 146 -12.15 7.76 -10.83
N ARG A 147 -12.07 8.64 -9.82
CA ARG A 147 -10.94 9.57 -9.65
C ARG A 147 -9.66 8.81 -9.31
N ALA A 148 -9.74 7.83 -8.40
CA ALA A 148 -8.59 6.98 -8.08
C ALA A 148 -8.12 6.14 -9.28
N ASP A 149 -9.03 5.70 -10.16
CA ASP A 149 -8.68 4.99 -11.40
C ASP A 149 -7.93 5.89 -12.37
N ALA A 150 -8.42 7.11 -12.63
CA ALA A 150 -7.75 8.06 -13.50
C ALA A 150 -6.35 8.42 -13.00
N VAL A 151 -6.21 8.73 -11.71
CA VAL A 151 -4.93 9.08 -11.08
C VAL A 151 -3.96 7.89 -11.10
N ALA A 152 -4.43 6.68 -10.77
CA ALA A 152 -3.58 5.50 -10.78
C ALA A 152 -3.12 5.14 -12.19
N ALA A 153 -3.97 5.27 -13.21
CA ALA A 153 -3.59 5.02 -14.60
C ALA A 153 -2.53 6.02 -15.08
N ALA A 154 -2.71 7.31 -14.79
CA ALA A 154 -1.75 8.36 -15.14
C ALA A 154 -0.38 8.11 -14.48
N LEU A 155 -0.36 7.79 -13.18
CA LEU A 155 0.87 7.47 -12.45
C LEU A 155 1.52 6.18 -12.96
N ALA A 156 0.73 5.14 -13.26
CA ALA A 156 1.27 3.88 -13.77
C ALA A 156 1.95 4.06 -15.13
N HIS A 157 1.41 4.94 -15.98
CA HIS A 157 2.03 5.30 -17.24
C HIS A 157 3.29 6.15 -17.03
N ALA A 158 3.22 7.19 -16.21
CA ALA A 158 4.33 8.14 -16.00
C ALA A 158 5.53 7.52 -15.26
N LEU A 159 5.32 6.44 -14.51
CA LEU A 159 6.34 5.74 -13.74
C LEU A 159 6.75 4.41 -14.38
N ASP A 160 6.33 4.15 -15.62
CA ASP A 160 6.73 2.95 -16.34
C ASP A 160 8.26 2.89 -16.51
N GLY A 161 8.83 1.69 -16.44
CA GLY A 161 10.27 1.48 -16.45
C GLY A 161 11.01 1.74 -15.14
N LEU A 162 10.36 2.30 -14.10
CA LEU A 162 10.95 2.41 -12.77
C LEU A 162 10.76 1.13 -11.95
N ASP A 163 11.76 0.79 -11.15
CA ASP A 163 11.69 -0.38 -10.29
C ASP A 163 10.65 -0.20 -9.17
N ALA A 164 9.80 -1.20 -9.03
CA ALA A 164 8.77 -1.26 -8.00
C ALA A 164 9.26 -1.98 -6.73
N GLN A 165 9.04 -1.38 -5.57
CA GLN A 165 9.03 -2.10 -4.29
C GLN A 165 7.73 -2.92 -4.19
N GLY A 166 6.58 -2.29 -4.43
CA GLY A 166 5.26 -2.92 -4.33
C GLY A 166 4.64 -2.82 -2.94
N VAL A 167 3.32 -2.95 -2.87
CA VAL A 167 2.55 -2.90 -1.63
C VAL A 167 1.69 -4.17 -1.49
N PRO A 168 1.96 -5.05 -0.51
CA PRO A 168 1.11 -6.24 -0.33
C PRO A 168 -0.32 -5.85 0.04
N PHE A 169 -1.28 -6.72 -0.32
CA PHE A 169 -2.70 -6.58 0.02
C PHE A 169 -3.34 -5.35 -0.64
N THR A 170 -2.90 -5.02 -1.86
CA THR A 170 -3.45 -3.94 -2.68
C THR A 170 -3.56 -4.42 -4.13
N TRP A 171 -4.49 -3.87 -4.90
CA TRP A 171 -4.65 -4.30 -6.29
C TRP A 171 -3.77 -3.47 -7.23
N GLN A 172 -3.00 -4.17 -8.04
CA GLN A 172 -2.03 -3.58 -8.96
C GLN A 172 -2.72 -2.78 -10.08
N VAL A 173 -2.09 -1.66 -10.45
CA VAL A 173 -2.41 -0.90 -11.66
C VAL A 173 -1.17 -0.87 -12.56
N GLY A 174 -1.36 -1.16 -13.85
CA GLY A 174 -0.26 -1.35 -14.80
C GLY A 174 0.48 -2.69 -14.64
N ALA A 175 1.63 -2.83 -15.30
CA ALA A 175 2.37 -4.09 -15.38
C ALA A 175 3.38 -4.29 -14.22
N THR A 176 3.90 -3.20 -13.65
CA THR A 176 5.09 -3.24 -12.79
C THR A 176 4.80 -3.45 -11.30
N GLY A 177 3.59 -3.12 -10.83
CA GLY A 177 3.29 -3.10 -9.40
C GLY A 177 3.83 -1.89 -8.64
N ILE A 178 4.34 -0.87 -9.35
CA ILE A 178 4.76 0.40 -8.72
C ILE A 178 3.56 1.20 -8.23
N VAL A 179 2.45 1.16 -8.97
CA VAL A 179 1.16 1.74 -8.58
C VAL A 179 0.19 0.63 -8.21
N SER A 180 -0.52 0.83 -7.10
CA SER A 180 -1.62 -0.03 -6.68
C SER A 180 -2.69 0.78 -5.96
N ARG A 181 -3.80 0.14 -5.61
CA ARG A 181 -4.96 0.81 -5.03
C ARG A 181 -5.50 0.09 -3.80
N GLY A 182 -6.25 0.84 -3.00
CA GLY A 182 -6.92 0.41 -1.77
C GLY A 182 -8.24 1.15 -1.60
N GLN A 183 -9.16 0.60 -0.82
CA GLN A 183 -10.36 1.31 -0.38
C GLN A 183 -10.56 1.08 1.11
N ASP A 184 -10.42 2.15 1.88
CA ASP A 184 -10.67 2.12 3.32
C ASP A 184 -12.11 1.73 3.62
N ARG A 185 -12.30 1.03 4.75
CA ARG A 185 -13.60 0.58 5.23
C ARG A 185 -13.75 1.02 6.68
N ASP A 186 -14.93 1.53 7.05
CA ASP A 186 -15.26 1.90 8.44
C ASP A 186 -14.20 2.80 9.10
N ARG A 187 -13.71 3.79 8.35
CA ARG A 187 -12.62 4.74 8.73
C ARG A 187 -11.27 4.09 8.97
N GLU A 188 -11.10 2.85 8.53
CA GLU A 188 -9.88 2.09 8.69
C GLU A 188 -9.17 1.82 7.37
N SER A 189 -7.83 1.83 7.43
CA SER A 189 -7.00 1.51 6.29
C SER A 189 -7.31 0.13 5.71
N TRP A 190 -7.55 0.06 4.40
CA TRP A 190 -7.71 -1.21 3.66
C TRP A 190 -6.68 -2.29 4.05
N ARG A 191 -5.40 -1.92 4.03
CA ARG A 191 -4.31 -2.84 4.37
C ARG A 191 -4.37 -3.35 5.81
N ALA A 192 -4.86 -2.55 6.76
CA ALA A 192 -5.00 -2.97 8.15
C ALA A 192 -6.13 -4.00 8.29
N VAL A 193 -7.29 -3.72 7.68
CA VAL A 193 -8.43 -4.64 7.62
C VAL A 193 -8.02 -6.00 7.04
N VAL A 194 -7.39 -5.98 5.86
CA VAL A 194 -6.95 -7.21 5.19
C VAL A 194 -5.86 -7.94 6.01
N SER A 195 -4.90 -7.21 6.58
CA SER A 195 -3.83 -7.84 7.36
C SER A 195 -4.37 -8.55 8.60
N ARG A 196 -5.38 -8.00 9.28
CA ARG A 196 -6.04 -8.67 10.41
C ARG A 196 -6.87 -9.87 9.97
N ALA A 197 -7.63 -9.74 8.88
CA ALA A 197 -8.41 -10.86 8.34
C ALA A 197 -7.50 -12.05 7.99
N VAL A 198 -6.37 -11.78 7.32
CA VAL A 198 -5.37 -12.80 6.99
C VAL A 198 -4.70 -13.36 8.24
N ALA A 199 -4.33 -12.53 9.22
CA ALA A 199 -3.74 -13.01 10.47
C ALA A 199 -4.68 -13.96 11.23
N GLY A 200 -5.97 -13.59 11.36
CA GLY A 200 -6.98 -14.43 12.01
C GLY A 200 -7.16 -15.78 11.32
N ALA A 201 -7.31 -15.77 9.99
CA ALA A 201 -7.44 -17.00 9.21
C ALA A 201 -6.20 -17.90 9.32
N LEU A 202 -4.99 -17.30 9.31
CA LEU A 202 -3.75 -18.05 9.49
C LEU A 202 -3.67 -18.72 10.88
N ASP A 203 -4.06 -18.01 11.94
CA ASP A 203 -4.04 -18.54 13.31
C ASP A 203 -5.06 -19.66 13.52
N GLU A 204 -6.29 -19.46 13.03
CA GLU A 204 -7.35 -20.47 13.05
C GLU A 204 -6.92 -21.75 12.34
N HIS A 205 -6.42 -21.65 11.10
CA HIS A 205 -6.03 -22.82 10.34
C HIS A 205 -4.73 -23.45 10.81
N ARG A 206 -3.81 -22.68 11.41
CA ARG A 206 -2.66 -23.25 12.12
C ARG A 206 -3.12 -24.12 13.28
N THR A 207 -4.09 -23.65 14.07
CA THR A 207 -4.63 -24.42 15.20
C THR A 207 -5.30 -25.71 14.72
N ARG A 208 -6.10 -25.64 13.64
CA ARG A 208 -6.81 -26.79 13.08
C ARG A 208 -5.90 -27.84 12.44
N LEU A 209 -4.89 -27.41 11.68
CA LEU A 209 -3.99 -28.30 10.93
C LEU A 209 -2.82 -28.81 11.79
N GLY A 210 -2.58 -28.16 12.93
CA GLY A 210 -1.53 -28.51 13.88
C GLY A 210 -0.22 -27.73 13.68
N PRO A 211 0.66 -27.75 14.69
CA PRO A 211 1.90 -26.97 14.71
C PRO A 211 2.89 -27.38 13.61
N ASP A 212 2.87 -28.64 13.19
CA ASP A 212 3.80 -29.20 12.20
C ASP A 212 3.31 -29.09 10.75
N ALA A 213 2.10 -28.57 10.53
CA ALA A 213 1.57 -28.40 9.18
C ALA A 213 2.47 -27.46 8.35
N PRO A 214 2.78 -27.80 7.08
CA PRO A 214 3.60 -26.96 6.21
C PRO A 214 3.00 -25.54 6.10
N PRO A 215 3.81 -24.46 6.19
CA PRO A 215 3.31 -23.09 6.07
C PRO A 215 2.53 -22.81 4.79
N GLY A 216 2.89 -23.46 3.68
CA GLY A 216 2.15 -23.37 2.43
C GLY A 216 0.71 -23.88 2.56
N ALA A 217 0.51 -25.02 3.22
CA ALA A 217 -0.83 -25.60 3.39
C ALA A 217 -1.72 -24.74 4.30
N VAL A 218 -1.15 -24.16 5.36
CA VAL A 218 -1.86 -23.20 6.24
C VAL A 218 -2.23 -21.94 5.47
N ALA A 219 -1.30 -21.40 4.68
CA ALA A 219 -1.54 -20.22 3.85
C ALA A 219 -2.64 -20.46 2.81
N ASP A 220 -2.59 -21.58 2.08
CA ASP A 220 -3.57 -21.90 1.04
C ASP A 220 -4.96 -22.08 1.69
N ALA A 221 -5.08 -22.83 2.79
CA ALA A 221 -6.35 -22.97 3.53
C ALA A 221 -6.91 -21.63 4.03
N ALA A 222 -6.06 -20.73 4.55
CA ALA A 222 -6.47 -19.41 5.00
C ALA A 222 -6.93 -18.48 3.86
N LEU A 223 -6.28 -18.54 2.70
CA LEU A 223 -6.71 -17.79 1.53
C LEU A 223 -8.03 -18.33 0.97
N ASP A 224 -8.22 -19.66 0.95
CA ASP A 224 -9.47 -20.28 0.53
C ASP A 224 -10.65 -19.85 1.42
N ALA A 225 -10.45 -19.81 2.74
CA ALA A 225 -11.47 -19.36 3.69
C ALA A 225 -11.84 -17.87 3.54
N LEU A 226 -10.93 -17.05 2.99
CA LEU A 226 -11.15 -15.62 2.76
C LEU A 226 -11.72 -15.31 1.38
N ALA A 227 -11.78 -16.29 0.47
CA ALA A 227 -12.14 -16.09 -0.93
C ALA A 227 -13.58 -15.58 -1.12
N ASP A 228 -14.49 -15.88 -0.18
CA ASP A 228 -15.87 -15.38 -0.21
C ASP A 228 -15.96 -13.89 0.12
N ALA A 229 -15.03 -13.36 0.94
CA ALA A 229 -15.03 -11.98 1.41
C ALA A 229 -14.10 -11.06 0.60
N TYR A 230 -13.03 -11.63 0.03
CA TYR A 230 -11.98 -10.89 -0.67
C TYR A 230 -11.60 -11.60 -1.97
N ASP A 231 -11.29 -10.83 -3.01
CA ASP A 231 -10.52 -11.37 -4.12
C ASP A 231 -9.08 -11.60 -3.63
N VAL A 232 -8.78 -12.80 -3.12
CA VAL A 232 -7.47 -13.14 -2.55
C VAL A 232 -6.34 -13.20 -3.57
N VAL A 233 -6.65 -13.09 -4.87
CA VAL A 233 -5.67 -13.02 -5.96
C VAL A 233 -5.28 -11.58 -6.21
N THR A 234 -6.26 -10.73 -6.49
CA THR A 234 -6.01 -9.34 -6.90
C THR A 234 -6.15 -8.33 -5.76
N TRP A 235 -6.71 -8.73 -4.62
CA TRP A 235 -7.01 -7.91 -3.44
C TRP A 235 -7.90 -6.70 -3.74
N ARG A 236 -8.78 -6.85 -4.74
CA ARG A 236 -9.89 -5.92 -4.95
C ARG A 236 -10.94 -6.14 -3.86
N PRO A 237 -11.73 -5.11 -3.50
CA PRO A 237 -12.94 -5.31 -2.71
C PRO A 237 -13.81 -6.38 -3.39
N GLY A 238 -14.21 -7.41 -2.64
CA GLY A 238 -15.13 -8.43 -3.14
C GLY A 238 -16.47 -7.82 -3.57
N THR A 239 -17.19 -8.48 -4.47
CA THR A 239 -18.50 -8.04 -4.98
C THR A 239 -19.63 -8.18 -3.98
N HIS A 240 -19.40 -8.86 -2.85
CA HIS A 240 -20.41 -8.98 -1.81
C HIS A 240 -20.57 -7.65 -1.07
N ARG A 241 -21.75 -7.01 -1.27
CA ARG A 241 -22.34 -6.10 -0.28
C ARG A 241 -22.27 -6.82 1.07
N GLN A 242 -21.47 -6.32 1.99
CA GLN A 242 -21.65 -6.69 3.39
C GLN A 242 -23.06 -6.23 3.77
N VAL A 243 -23.88 -7.21 4.11
CA VAL A 243 -25.13 -6.99 4.84
C VAL A 243 -24.73 -6.24 6.10
N LEU A 244 -25.22 -5.00 6.21
CA LEU A 244 -25.17 -4.23 7.44
C LEU A 244 -25.84 -5.09 8.53
N ALA A 245 -25.07 -5.41 9.57
CA ALA A 245 -25.63 -5.85 10.85
C ALA A 245 -26.09 -4.60 11.63
#